data_AF-A0A9E5WM10-F1
#
_entry.id   AF-A0A9E5WM10-F1
#
_cell.length_a   1.000
_cell.length_b   1.000
_cell.length_c   1.000
_cell.angle_alpha   90.00
_cell.angle_beta   90.00
_cell.angle_gamma   90.00
#
_symmetry.space_group_name_H-M   'P 1'
#
loop_
_entity.id
_entity.type
_entity.pdbx_description
1 polymer ?
#
loop_
_entity_poly.entity_id
_entity_poly.type
_entity_poly.pdbx_seq_one_letter_code
_entity_poly.pdbx_strand_id
1 'polypeptide(L)'
;MRVFDRGSDEAGPHPPTGLATESVDATLTPMTIVGYLFGRRSAIETITRTPHALWLGLALVFAAGLARFYDQVDLLHRPLWLLRPVAISVAISLWLFFVFWIVDFGWHWEQRGAYFKRFLPLFWMTAPLAWLYGIPFERFTDPAPALAMNFVLLGIVSFWRVAVLSRALAVAFRASAWRTTSAVLLAADSLFVLASFVLALESIPRAMSSSPPTPTEAVTDAAVAIMTSVSFVGWPICLITCIIAAAARPRRGPAPSLEAISPGRLPRATWVFAALAAGFWLIPLPWTQAEQLRRYHAERLLENGAYSKAVRYLSRYQREDFPPHWKPFAEEVRWRPRAVIESTRAALVQNAPEWIQNVFLQTLSQLVARPRDWWRANVRNQRQVDAFLDVLESLPRDSALVRRNVDALKELLSSQQTREDFQADLSPEQRSRIERLIRGVTGRPFDTTSRGSDDESVQRRRITQQRARPGLTRGDGWNERLVCGTFGLPMRL
;
A
#
# COMPACT_ATOMS: atom_id res chain seq x y z
N MET A 1 14.66 45.01 47.18
CA MET A 1 14.28 46.40 46.85
C MET A 1 15.56 47.25 46.91
N ARG A 2 16.26 47.39 45.79
CA ARG A 2 17.35 48.38 45.62
C ARG A 2 17.11 49.04 44.28
N VAL A 3 16.68 50.29 44.37
CA VAL A 3 16.59 51.26 43.30
C VAL A 3 18.03 51.61 42.93
N PHE A 4 18.43 51.39 41.68
CA PHE A 4 19.64 52.01 41.14
C PHE A 4 19.21 53.02 40.10
N ASP A 5 19.61 54.24 40.40
CA ASP A 5 19.27 55.49 39.77
C ASP A 5 20.15 55.74 38.54
N ARG A 6 19.63 56.65 37.71
CA ARG A 6 20.07 57.14 36.41
C ARG A 6 21.50 57.71 36.40
N GLY A 7 22.22 57.45 35.31
CA GLY A 7 23.16 58.37 34.66
C GLY A 7 22.87 58.30 33.16
N SER A 8 22.26 59.32 32.54
CA SER A 8 22.86 60.54 31.97
C SER A 8 23.55 60.29 30.62
N ASP A 9 22.78 60.56 29.56
CA ASP A 9 23.12 61.33 28.36
C ASP A 9 24.53 61.21 27.78
N GLU A 10 24.68 60.31 26.80
CA GLU A 10 25.54 60.56 25.64
C GLU A 10 24.71 60.37 24.36
N ALA A 11 24.31 61.50 23.76
CA ALA A 11 23.68 61.56 22.44
C ALA A 11 24.70 61.17 21.36
N GLY A 12 24.85 59.87 21.13
CA GLY A 12 25.61 59.35 20.00
C GLY A 12 24.96 59.75 18.66
N PRO A 13 25.77 60.00 17.61
CA PRO A 13 25.28 60.45 16.31
C PRO A 13 24.26 59.46 15.75
N HIS A 14 23.07 59.96 15.40
CA HIS A 14 22.03 59.18 14.75
C HIS A 14 22.61 58.45 13.53
N PRO A 15 22.55 57.10 13.47
CA PRO A 15 22.96 56.37 12.29
C PRO A 15 22.08 56.83 11.10
N PRO A 16 22.66 57.00 9.90
CA PRO A 16 21.94 57.54 8.75
C PRO A 16 20.67 56.75 8.49
N THR A 17 19.54 57.41 8.76
CA THR A 17 18.19 56.91 8.58
C THR A 17 17.87 57.00 7.08
N GLY A 18 18.39 56.08 6.27
CA GLY A 18 18.30 56.31 4.82
C GLY A 18 18.68 55.19 3.87
N LEU A 19 18.94 53.96 4.33
CA LEU A 19 18.87 52.81 3.43
C LEU A 19 17.42 52.34 3.43
N ALA A 20 16.60 52.99 2.61
CA ALA A 20 15.37 52.38 2.14
C ALA A 20 15.77 51.01 1.61
N THR A 21 15.54 49.97 2.39
CA THR A 21 15.67 48.60 1.90
C THR A 21 14.69 48.53 0.77
N GLU A 22 15.18 48.67 -0.47
CA GLU A 22 14.39 48.39 -1.66
C GLU A 22 13.68 47.09 -1.36
N SER A 23 12.37 47.17 -1.22
CA SER A 23 11.53 46.01 -1.07
C SER A 23 11.66 45.29 -2.39
N VAL A 24 12.69 44.44 -2.52
CA VAL A 24 12.91 43.60 -3.69
C VAL A 24 11.61 42.85 -3.85
N ASP A 25 10.83 43.24 -4.86
CA ASP A 25 9.54 42.66 -5.16
C ASP A 25 9.78 41.17 -5.35
N ALA A 26 9.44 40.39 -4.32
CA ALA A 26 9.78 38.99 -4.25
C ALA A 26 8.87 38.23 -5.21
N THR A 27 9.22 38.24 -6.50
CA THR A 27 8.50 37.52 -7.53
C THR A 27 8.76 36.03 -7.38
N LEU A 28 7.70 35.23 -7.25
CA LEU A 28 7.79 33.78 -7.20
C LEU A 28 8.05 33.25 -8.61
N THR A 29 9.31 32.93 -8.92
CA THR A 29 9.76 32.40 -10.22
C THR A 29 9.86 30.86 -10.18
N PRO A 30 9.99 30.16 -11.32
CA PRO A 30 10.28 28.72 -11.32
C PRO A 30 11.55 28.37 -10.52
N MET A 31 12.57 29.23 -10.54
CA MET A 31 13.78 29.06 -9.74
C MET A 31 13.53 29.18 -8.24
N THR A 32 12.48 29.91 -7.83
CA THR A 32 12.03 29.93 -6.43
C THR A 32 11.53 28.54 -6.01
N ILE A 33 10.82 27.81 -6.87
CA ILE A 33 10.36 26.44 -6.59
C ILE A 33 11.55 25.49 -6.47
N VAL A 34 12.48 25.52 -7.43
CA VAL A 34 13.70 24.70 -7.37
C VAL A 34 14.52 25.02 -6.12
N GLY A 35 14.74 26.31 -5.83
CA GLY A 35 15.43 26.76 -4.64
C GLY A 35 14.74 26.32 -3.33
N TYR A 36 13.40 26.28 -3.32
CA TYR A 36 12.62 25.76 -2.20
C TYR A 36 12.89 24.27 -1.97
N LEU A 37 12.93 23.46 -3.03
CA LEU A 37 13.24 22.03 -2.94
C LEU A 37 14.66 21.76 -2.43
N PHE A 38 15.58 22.72 -2.51
CA PHE A 38 16.91 22.63 -1.89
C PHE A 38 17.00 23.36 -0.54
N GLY A 39 15.88 23.81 0.03
CA GLY A 39 15.84 24.45 1.34
C GLY A 39 16.43 25.87 1.38
N ARG A 40 16.50 26.57 0.24
CA ARG A 40 17.01 27.95 0.16
C ARG A 40 16.10 28.90 0.95
N ARG A 41 16.68 29.58 1.94
CA ARG A 41 15.97 30.48 2.85
C ARG A 41 15.11 31.54 2.13
N SER A 42 15.69 32.25 1.17
CA SER A 42 14.99 33.31 0.43
C SER A 42 13.77 32.80 -0.34
N ALA A 43 13.84 31.56 -0.85
CA ALA A 43 12.72 30.96 -1.56
C ALA A 43 11.56 30.59 -0.61
N ILE A 44 11.88 30.05 0.57
CA ILE A 44 10.91 29.75 1.62
C ILE A 44 10.19 31.03 2.08
N GLU A 45 10.95 32.10 2.34
CA GLU A 45 10.40 33.40 2.75
C GLU A 45 9.49 33.99 1.65
N THR A 46 9.90 33.89 0.38
CA THR A 46 9.11 34.34 -0.78
C THR A 46 7.78 33.58 -0.88
N ILE A 47 7.81 32.25 -0.76
CA ILE A 47 6.60 31.40 -0.80
C ILE A 47 5.67 31.74 0.36
N THR A 48 6.21 31.93 1.57
CA THR A 48 5.43 32.23 2.79
C THR A 48 4.69 33.58 2.69
N ARG A 49 5.29 34.56 2.01
CA ARG A 49 4.72 35.89 1.81
C ARG A 49 3.74 35.99 0.64
N THR A 50 3.71 35.00 -0.27
CA THR A 50 2.91 35.06 -1.50
C THR A 50 1.59 34.29 -1.34
N PRO A 51 0.41 34.95 -1.28
CA PRO A 51 -0.87 34.27 -1.05
C PRO A 51 -1.24 33.31 -2.20
N HIS A 52 -0.88 33.69 -3.43
CA HIS A 52 -1.10 32.88 -4.62
C HIS A 52 -0.26 31.58 -4.66
N ALA A 53 0.75 31.45 -3.80
CA ALA A 53 1.51 30.20 -3.68
C ALA A 53 0.63 29.01 -3.29
N LEU A 54 -0.52 29.26 -2.63
CA LEU A 54 -1.52 28.23 -2.33
C LEU A 54 -2.06 27.58 -3.60
N TRP A 55 -2.49 28.39 -4.57
CA TRP A 55 -3.06 27.90 -5.83
C TRP A 55 -2.01 27.22 -6.70
N LEU A 56 -0.78 27.77 -6.71
CA LEU A 56 0.34 27.15 -7.39
C LEU A 56 0.68 25.78 -6.76
N GLY A 57 0.74 25.70 -5.44
CA GLY A 57 0.95 24.44 -4.71
C GLY A 57 -0.13 23.40 -5.04
N LEU A 58 -1.40 23.83 -5.07
CA LEU A 58 -2.52 22.98 -5.47
C LEU A 58 -2.34 22.44 -6.90
N ALA A 59 -1.94 23.28 -7.86
CA ALA A 59 -1.67 22.85 -9.23
C ALA A 59 -0.53 21.83 -9.30
N LEU A 60 0.53 22.00 -8.50
CA LEU A 60 1.63 21.03 -8.42
C LEU A 60 1.20 19.70 -7.78
N VAL A 61 0.29 19.72 -6.79
CA VAL A 61 -0.31 18.50 -6.23
C VAL A 61 -1.16 17.78 -7.26
N PHE A 62 -1.93 18.49 -8.08
CA PHE A 62 -2.64 17.90 -9.21
C PHE A 62 -1.69 17.27 -10.23
N ALA A 63 -0.59 17.95 -10.58
CA ALA A 63 0.44 17.40 -11.46
C ALA A 63 1.07 16.12 -10.87
N ALA A 64 1.34 16.10 -9.56
CA ALA A 64 1.83 14.90 -8.87
C ALA A 64 0.78 13.78 -8.83
N GLY A 65 -0.50 14.12 -8.66
CA GLY A 65 -1.61 13.16 -8.74
C GLY A 65 -1.74 12.54 -10.13
N LEU A 66 -1.58 13.35 -11.18
CA LEU A 66 -1.55 12.89 -12.56
C LEU A 66 -0.37 11.96 -12.81
N ALA A 67 0.83 12.36 -12.38
CA ALA A 67 2.04 11.52 -12.43
C ALA A 67 1.86 10.18 -11.72
N ARG A 68 1.05 10.11 -10.66
CA ARG A 68 0.78 8.87 -9.94
C ARG A 68 -0.26 7.97 -10.59
N PHE A 69 -1.24 8.54 -11.29
CA PHE A 69 -2.42 7.80 -11.76
C PHE A 69 -2.54 7.63 -13.27
N TYR A 70 -1.70 8.28 -14.08
CA TYR A 70 -1.78 8.21 -15.54
C TYR A 70 -1.70 6.77 -16.08
N ASP A 71 -1.03 5.85 -15.38
CA ASP A 71 -0.84 4.46 -15.75
C ASP A 71 -1.50 3.46 -14.79
N GLN A 72 -2.22 3.91 -13.77
CA GLN A 72 -2.83 3.04 -12.74
C GLN A 72 -4.35 2.99 -12.82
N VAL A 73 -4.98 4.07 -13.30
CA VAL A 73 -6.43 4.26 -13.28
C VAL A 73 -6.90 4.78 -14.64
N ASP A 74 -8.06 4.31 -15.07
CA ASP A 74 -8.81 4.93 -16.16
C ASP A 74 -9.35 6.30 -15.72
N LEU A 75 -8.65 7.35 -16.12
CA LEU A 75 -8.97 8.72 -15.75
C LEU A 75 -10.18 9.28 -16.52
N LEU A 76 -10.52 8.70 -17.67
CA LEU A 76 -11.67 9.11 -18.47
C LEU A 76 -12.97 8.70 -17.79
N HIS A 77 -13.04 7.47 -17.30
CA HIS A 77 -14.24 6.95 -16.62
C HIS A 77 -14.28 7.26 -15.14
N ARG A 78 -13.12 7.53 -14.51
CA ARG A 78 -13.02 7.80 -13.07
C ARG A 78 -12.21 9.07 -12.76
N PRO A 79 -12.58 10.25 -13.31
CA PRO A 79 -11.80 11.49 -13.15
C PRO A 79 -11.67 11.95 -11.69
N LEU A 80 -12.65 11.61 -10.85
CA LEU A 80 -12.63 11.93 -9.41
C LEU A 80 -11.46 11.28 -8.67
N TRP A 81 -10.79 10.27 -9.24
CA TRP A 81 -9.58 9.71 -8.65
C TRP A 81 -8.42 10.72 -8.59
N LEU A 82 -8.39 11.72 -9.48
CA LEU A 82 -7.42 12.82 -9.40
C LEU A 82 -7.63 13.73 -8.19
N LEU A 83 -8.80 13.68 -7.54
CA LEU A 83 -9.05 14.42 -6.30
C LEU A 83 -8.52 13.70 -5.05
N ARG A 84 -8.25 12.38 -5.13
CA ARG A 84 -7.78 11.60 -3.98
C ARG A 84 -6.44 12.10 -3.43
N PRO A 85 -5.39 12.37 -4.25
CA PRO A 85 -4.12 12.89 -3.75
C PRO A 85 -4.28 14.26 -3.11
N VAL A 86 -5.17 15.10 -3.65
CA VAL A 86 -5.49 16.40 -3.06
C VAL A 86 -6.11 16.20 -1.68
N ALA A 87 -7.16 15.37 -1.57
CA ALA A 87 -7.83 15.09 -0.30
C ALA A 87 -6.88 14.49 0.75
N ILE A 88 -6.07 13.51 0.36
CA ILE A 88 -5.06 12.90 1.24
C ILE A 88 -4.01 13.94 1.65
N SER A 89 -3.54 14.78 0.71
CA SER A 89 -2.57 15.83 1.02
C SER A 89 -3.12 16.85 2.02
N VAL A 90 -4.41 17.21 1.92
CA VAL A 90 -5.08 18.10 2.89
C VAL A 90 -5.14 17.43 4.25
N ALA A 91 -5.58 16.17 4.33
CA ALA A 91 -5.64 15.42 5.59
C ALA A 91 -4.27 15.31 6.28
N ILE A 92 -3.23 14.95 5.53
CA ILE A 92 -1.86 14.88 6.04
C ILE A 92 -1.36 16.27 6.47
N SER A 93 -1.64 17.31 5.70
CA SER A 93 -1.24 18.68 6.03
C SER A 93 -1.90 19.17 7.32
N LEU A 94 -3.17 18.83 7.55
CA LEU A 94 -3.90 19.17 8.76
C LEU A 94 -3.31 18.46 9.98
N TRP A 95 -3.02 17.15 9.85
CA TRP A 95 -2.39 16.37 10.91
C TRP A 95 -0.99 16.91 11.26
N LEU A 96 -0.16 17.15 10.25
CA LEU A 96 1.20 17.65 10.46
C LEU A 96 1.19 19.08 11.02
N PHE A 97 0.30 19.95 10.53
CA PHE A 97 0.09 21.27 11.10
C PHE A 97 -0.36 21.20 12.55
N PHE A 98 -1.28 20.29 12.90
CA PHE A 98 -1.75 20.11 14.27
C PHE A 98 -0.61 19.70 15.22
N VAL A 99 0.22 18.72 14.84
CA VAL A 99 1.39 18.31 15.65
C VAL A 99 2.37 19.47 15.77
N PHE A 100 2.74 20.12 14.65
CA PHE A 100 3.63 21.28 14.66
C PHE A 100 3.09 22.43 15.51
N TRP A 101 1.80 22.70 15.41
CA TRP A 101 1.10 23.74 16.16
C TRP A 101 1.19 23.50 17.66
N ILE A 102 0.91 22.27 18.11
CA ILE A 102 1.05 21.88 19.52
C ILE A 102 2.50 22.10 19.97
N VAL A 103 3.49 21.70 19.16
CA VAL A 103 4.93 21.71 19.47
C VAL A 103 5.59 23.09 19.41
N ASP A 104 5.04 24.06 18.70
CA ASP A 104 5.64 25.40 18.58
C ASP A 104 4.75 26.51 19.19
N PHE A 105 3.45 26.49 18.92
CA PHE A 105 2.50 27.57 19.30
C PHE A 105 1.66 27.26 20.54
N GLY A 106 1.55 25.99 20.95
CA GLY A 106 0.76 25.61 22.12
C GLY A 106 -0.74 25.73 21.86
N TRP A 107 -1.52 26.14 22.86
CA TRP A 107 -2.99 26.10 22.79
C TRP A 107 -3.67 27.41 22.33
N HIS A 108 -2.94 28.33 21.70
CA HIS A 108 -3.44 29.66 21.30
C HIS A 108 -4.33 29.64 20.04
N TRP A 109 -5.55 29.15 20.15
CA TRP A 109 -6.40 28.77 19.00
C TRP A 109 -6.83 29.90 18.04
N GLU A 110 -6.77 31.16 18.45
CA GLU A 110 -7.37 32.30 17.75
C GLU A 110 -6.81 32.56 16.34
N GLN A 111 -5.53 32.25 16.10
CA GLN A 111 -4.86 32.57 14.82
C GLN A 111 -4.60 31.36 13.92
N ARG A 112 -5.05 30.15 14.32
CA ARG A 112 -4.72 28.88 13.63
C ARG A 112 -4.97 28.91 12.12
N GLY A 113 -6.04 29.57 11.68
CA GLY A 113 -6.42 29.63 10.27
C GLY A 113 -5.43 30.45 9.43
N ALA A 114 -4.90 31.54 9.97
CA ALA A 114 -3.92 32.37 9.28
C ALA A 114 -2.57 31.65 9.15
N TYR A 115 -2.14 30.95 10.21
CA TYR A 115 -0.93 30.13 10.18
C TYR A 115 -1.07 28.93 9.24
N PHE A 116 -2.22 28.25 9.24
CA PHE A 116 -2.48 27.14 8.32
C PHE A 116 -2.41 27.57 6.86
N LYS A 117 -2.95 28.76 6.53
CA LYS A 117 -2.86 29.35 5.17
C LYS A 117 -1.42 29.63 4.72
N ARG A 118 -0.49 29.88 5.64
CA ARG A 118 0.96 30.04 5.35
C ARG A 118 1.69 28.69 5.28
N PHE A 119 1.29 27.76 6.14
CA PHE A 119 1.84 26.41 6.21
C PHE A 119 1.51 25.58 4.95
N LEU A 120 0.25 25.62 4.50
CA LEU A 120 -0.24 24.75 3.43
C LEU A 120 0.51 24.91 2.10
N PRO A 121 0.81 26.13 1.60
CA PRO A 121 1.67 26.31 0.44
C PRO A 121 3.05 25.68 0.62
N LEU A 122 3.69 25.83 1.78
CA LEU A 122 5.00 25.21 2.04
C LEU A 122 4.90 23.68 1.92
N PHE A 123 3.89 23.08 2.54
CA PHE A 123 3.66 21.64 2.42
C PHE A 123 3.45 21.20 0.96
N TRP A 124 2.60 21.90 0.20
CA TRP A 124 2.31 21.55 -1.20
C TRP A 124 3.46 21.84 -2.17
N MET A 125 4.36 22.78 -1.87
CA MET A 125 5.55 23.03 -2.69
C MET A 125 6.56 21.87 -2.68
N THR A 126 6.35 20.85 -1.83
CA THR A 126 7.09 19.58 -1.89
C THR A 126 6.52 18.58 -2.90
N ALA A 127 5.35 18.83 -3.48
CA ALA A 127 4.70 17.93 -4.44
C ALA A 127 5.56 17.57 -5.68
N PRO A 128 6.40 18.45 -6.25
CA PRO A 128 7.26 18.07 -7.38
C PRO A 128 8.18 16.89 -7.10
N LEU A 129 8.57 16.64 -5.84
CA LEU A 129 9.37 15.46 -5.50
C LEU A 129 8.63 14.15 -5.77
N ALA A 130 7.30 14.16 -5.70
CA ALA A 130 6.46 12.99 -5.97
C ALA A 130 6.33 12.67 -7.47
N TRP A 131 6.79 13.55 -8.37
CA TRP A 131 6.87 13.24 -9.81
C TRP A 131 7.80 12.06 -10.09
N LEU A 132 8.82 11.87 -9.26
CA LEU A 132 9.73 10.74 -9.37
C LEU A 132 9.00 9.39 -9.19
N TYR A 133 7.91 9.35 -8.41
CA TYR A 133 7.07 8.15 -8.25
C TYR A 133 6.18 7.83 -9.46
N GLY A 134 6.11 8.74 -10.43
CA GLY A 134 5.40 8.50 -11.69
C GLY A 134 6.23 7.71 -12.70
N ILE A 135 7.49 7.37 -12.38
CA ILE A 135 8.33 6.56 -13.26
C ILE A 135 7.85 5.09 -13.19
N PRO A 136 7.41 4.49 -14.29
CA PRO A 136 6.81 3.15 -14.30
C PRO A 136 7.90 2.09 -14.43
N PHE A 137 8.65 1.82 -13.35
CA PHE A 137 9.75 0.83 -13.35
C PHE A 137 9.30 -0.59 -13.76
N GLU A 138 8.02 -0.89 -13.57
CA GLU A 138 7.33 -2.10 -14.00
C GLU A 138 7.38 -2.35 -15.51
N ARG A 139 7.56 -1.29 -16.30
CA ARG A 139 7.68 -1.37 -17.77
C ARG A 139 9.11 -1.64 -18.23
N PHE A 140 10.10 -1.39 -17.37
CA PHE A 140 11.52 -1.47 -17.72
C PHE A 140 12.24 -2.65 -17.07
N THR A 141 11.67 -3.23 -16.02
CA THR A 141 12.31 -4.26 -15.20
C THR A 141 11.33 -5.34 -14.75
N ASP A 142 11.85 -6.51 -14.36
CA ASP A 142 11.03 -7.58 -13.78
C ASP A 142 10.28 -7.13 -12.51
N PRO A 143 9.17 -7.80 -12.13
CA PRO A 143 8.32 -7.33 -11.03
C PRO A 143 9.04 -7.13 -9.69
N ALA A 144 9.97 -8.04 -9.34
CA ALA A 144 10.71 -7.97 -8.08
C ALA A 144 11.73 -6.80 -8.04
N PRO A 145 12.62 -6.62 -9.02
CA PRO A 145 13.49 -5.44 -9.06
C PRO A 145 12.73 -4.13 -9.25
N ALA A 146 11.64 -4.10 -10.03
CA ALA A 146 10.78 -2.92 -10.16
C ALA A 146 10.26 -2.45 -8.79
N LEU A 147 9.74 -3.40 -7.99
CA LEU A 147 9.27 -3.13 -6.64
C LEU A 147 10.38 -2.63 -5.72
N ALA A 148 11.57 -3.22 -5.78
CA ALA A 148 12.72 -2.76 -5.00
C ALA A 148 13.16 -1.33 -5.38
N MET A 149 13.22 -1.02 -6.68
CA MET A 149 13.53 0.34 -7.17
C MET A 149 12.48 1.35 -6.69
N ASN A 150 11.21 1.00 -6.76
CA ASN A 150 10.11 1.81 -6.24
C ASN A 150 10.29 2.12 -4.74
N PHE A 151 10.64 1.12 -3.91
CA PHE A 151 10.88 1.33 -2.49
C PHE A 151 12.11 2.19 -2.19
N VAL A 152 13.21 2.00 -2.92
CA VAL A 152 14.41 2.83 -2.78
C VAL A 152 14.09 4.28 -3.13
N LEU A 153 13.39 4.51 -4.24
CA LEU A 153 12.98 5.85 -4.64
C LEU A 153 12.03 6.50 -3.63
N LEU A 154 11.08 5.72 -3.08
CA LEU A 154 10.20 6.12 -1.98
C LEU A 154 11.00 6.56 -0.76
N GLY A 155 12.04 5.82 -0.38
CA GLY A 155 12.93 6.17 0.72
C GLY A 155 13.66 7.49 0.48
N ILE A 156 14.29 7.65 -0.68
CA ILE A 156 15.04 8.87 -1.06
C ILE A 156 14.14 10.10 -1.05
N VAL A 157 13.00 10.02 -1.72
CA VAL A 157 12.08 11.15 -1.86
C VAL A 157 11.41 11.48 -0.52
N SER A 158 11.05 10.47 0.28
CA SER A 158 10.48 10.71 1.62
C SER A 158 11.48 11.39 2.54
N PHE A 159 12.74 10.96 2.55
CA PHE A 159 13.81 11.60 3.30
C PHE A 159 14.00 13.06 2.87
N TRP A 160 14.11 13.31 1.56
CA TRP A 160 14.24 14.66 1.02
C TRP A 160 13.06 15.54 1.41
N ARG A 161 11.83 15.03 1.26
CA ARG A 161 10.60 15.77 1.60
C ARG A 161 10.58 16.18 3.07
N VAL A 162 10.95 15.28 3.98
CA VAL A 162 11.06 15.58 5.42
C VAL A 162 12.09 16.67 5.65
N ALA A 163 13.31 16.54 5.10
CA ALA A 163 14.37 17.51 5.27
C ALA A 163 13.97 18.92 4.79
N VAL A 164 13.36 19.03 3.61
CA VAL A 164 12.88 20.29 3.03
C VAL A 164 11.75 20.89 3.86
N LEU A 165 10.78 20.07 4.26
CA LEU A 165 9.65 20.55 5.04
C LEU A 165 10.10 21.04 6.43
N SER A 166 10.93 20.28 7.14
CA SER A 166 11.49 20.70 8.42
C SER A 166 12.25 22.02 8.29
N ARG A 167 13.11 22.15 7.27
CA ARG A 167 13.82 23.41 6.99
C ARG A 167 12.87 24.56 6.67
N ALA A 168 11.84 24.31 5.85
CA ALA A 168 10.85 25.30 5.48
C ALA A 168 10.08 25.83 6.68
N LEU A 169 9.66 24.95 7.59
CA LEU A 169 8.97 25.33 8.82
C LEU A 169 9.88 26.10 9.78
N ALA A 170 11.13 25.66 9.95
CA ALA A 170 12.11 26.35 10.77
C ALA A 170 12.33 27.80 10.30
N VAL A 171 12.45 28.00 8.99
CA VAL A 171 12.63 29.34 8.39
C VAL A 171 11.34 30.16 8.48
N ALA A 172 10.21 29.62 8.04
CA ALA A 172 8.95 30.35 7.92
C ALA A 172 8.38 30.79 9.27
N PHE A 173 8.54 29.96 10.31
CA PHE A 173 8.03 30.23 11.65
C PHE A 173 9.12 30.69 12.62
N ARG A 174 10.37 30.87 12.16
CA ARG A 174 11.54 31.22 12.98
C ARG A 174 11.73 30.27 14.17
N ALA A 175 11.33 29.01 13.98
CA ALA A 175 11.45 27.94 14.96
C ALA A 175 12.83 27.29 14.86
N SER A 176 13.27 26.63 15.94
CA SER A 176 14.53 25.90 15.88
C SER A 176 14.41 24.66 15.00
N ALA A 177 15.44 24.41 14.19
CA ALA A 177 15.44 23.31 13.22
C ALA A 177 15.13 21.96 13.89
N TRP A 178 15.75 21.69 15.04
CA TRP A 178 15.50 20.46 15.79
C TRP A 178 14.03 20.28 16.17
N ARG A 179 13.36 21.31 16.70
CA ARG A 179 11.94 21.23 17.06
C ARG A 179 11.06 20.94 15.86
N THR A 180 11.32 21.64 14.74
CA THR A 180 10.56 21.43 13.51
C THR A 180 10.78 20.04 12.92
N THR A 181 12.02 19.52 12.97
CA THR A 181 12.34 18.17 12.51
C THR A 181 11.65 17.13 13.37
N SER A 182 11.73 17.24 14.70
CA SER A 182 11.04 16.30 15.60
C SER A 182 9.52 16.32 15.42
N ALA A 183 8.92 17.50 15.21
CA ALA A 183 7.48 17.59 14.96
C ALA A 183 7.07 16.96 13.63
N VAL A 184 7.84 17.17 12.56
CA VAL A 184 7.60 16.56 11.24
C VAL A 184 7.76 15.04 11.30
N LEU A 185 8.83 14.55 11.94
CA LEU A 185 9.06 13.12 12.13
C LEU A 185 7.96 12.48 12.99
N LEU A 186 7.60 13.10 14.12
CA LEU A 186 6.50 12.63 14.96
C LEU A 186 5.19 12.52 14.18
N ALA A 187 4.87 13.53 13.37
CA ALA A 187 3.67 13.51 12.54
C ALA A 187 3.71 12.39 11.49
N ALA A 188 4.85 12.20 10.81
CA ALA A 188 5.05 11.15 9.81
C ALA A 188 4.99 9.75 10.45
N ASP A 189 5.70 9.52 11.55
CA ASP A 189 5.70 8.25 12.28
C ASP A 189 4.30 7.92 12.83
N SER A 190 3.55 8.93 13.29
CA SER A 190 2.18 8.71 13.78
C SER A 190 1.26 8.21 12.66
N LEU A 191 1.38 8.78 11.45
CA LEU A 191 0.62 8.31 10.29
C LEU A 191 1.06 6.89 9.89
N PHE A 192 2.36 6.60 9.96
CA PHE A 192 2.87 5.27 9.62
C PHE A 192 2.41 4.22 10.62
N VAL A 193 2.52 4.46 11.94
CA VAL A 193 2.02 3.56 12.98
C VAL A 193 0.52 3.32 12.82
N LEU A 194 -0.26 4.36 12.53
CA LEU A 194 -1.70 4.22 12.27
C LEU A 194 -1.96 3.36 11.02
N ALA A 195 -1.24 3.60 9.92
CA ALA A 195 -1.37 2.83 8.70
C ALA A 195 -0.97 1.36 8.91
N SER A 196 0.15 1.10 9.59
CA SER A 196 0.58 -0.26 9.95
C SER A 196 -0.42 -0.96 10.85
N PHE A 197 -1.07 -0.25 11.78
CA PHE A 197 -2.14 -0.82 12.60
C PHE A 197 -3.34 -1.24 11.74
N VAL A 198 -3.80 -0.39 10.82
CA VAL A 198 -4.89 -0.73 9.88
C VAL A 198 -4.50 -1.92 8.99
N LEU A 199 -3.29 -1.92 8.44
CA LEU A 199 -2.78 -3.02 7.63
C LEU A 199 -2.63 -4.31 8.42
N ALA A 200 -2.26 -4.24 9.70
CA ALA A 200 -2.18 -5.40 10.58
C ALA A 200 -3.57 -6.01 10.81
N LEU A 201 -4.62 -5.20 10.93
CA LEU A 201 -6.00 -5.70 11.01
C LEU A 201 -6.40 -6.45 9.74
N GLU A 202 -5.98 -5.97 8.57
CA GLU A 202 -6.19 -6.65 7.28
C GLU A 202 -5.27 -7.87 7.07
N SER A 203 -4.14 -7.93 7.78
CA SER A 203 -3.16 -9.01 7.62
C SER A 203 -3.50 -10.22 8.49
N ILE A 204 -4.27 -10.10 9.59
CA ILE A 204 -4.68 -11.25 10.43
C ILE A 204 -5.32 -12.36 9.58
N PRO A 205 -6.30 -12.10 8.70
CA PRO A 205 -6.87 -13.12 7.84
C PRO A 205 -5.88 -13.69 6.80
N ARG A 206 -4.82 -12.96 6.46
CA ARG A 206 -3.75 -13.40 5.54
C ARG A 206 -2.71 -14.25 6.27
N ALA A 207 -2.30 -13.88 7.49
CA ALA A 207 -1.39 -14.66 8.32
C ALA A 207 -1.98 -16.04 8.68
N MET A 208 -3.30 -16.14 8.83
CA MET A 208 -4.01 -17.42 9.00
C MET A 208 -4.08 -18.25 7.71
N SER A 209 -3.89 -17.61 6.54
CA SER A 209 -3.76 -18.31 5.27
C SER A 209 -2.31 -18.78 5.12
N SER A 210 -2.09 -20.09 5.07
CA SER A 210 -0.75 -20.71 4.96
C SER A 210 -0.24 -20.67 3.51
N SER A 211 -0.74 -19.74 2.71
CA SER A 211 -0.23 -19.56 1.36
C SER A 211 1.16 -18.97 1.50
N PRO A 212 2.20 -19.60 0.94
CA PRO A 212 3.53 -19.01 0.95
C PRO A 212 3.46 -17.64 0.26
N PRO A 213 4.06 -16.59 0.84
CA PRO A 213 4.06 -15.28 0.22
C PRO A 213 4.77 -15.36 -1.14
N THR A 214 4.20 -14.70 -2.14
CA THR A 214 4.88 -14.48 -3.42
C THR A 214 6.15 -13.66 -3.20
N PRO A 215 7.16 -13.73 -4.09
CA PRO A 215 8.40 -12.95 -3.93
C PRO A 215 8.15 -11.44 -3.78
N THR A 216 7.14 -10.90 -4.48
CA THR A 216 6.73 -9.49 -4.37
C THR A 216 6.07 -9.17 -3.03
N GLU A 217 5.26 -10.08 -2.49
CA GLU A 217 4.67 -9.93 -1.16
C GLU A 217 5.77 -9.98 -0.09
N ALA A 218 6.73 -10.90 -0.19
CA ALA A 218 7.85 -10.98 0.75
C ALA A 218 8.68 -9.69 0.81
N VAL A 219 8.94 -9.04 -0.33
CA VAL A 219 9.63 -7.74 -0.39
C VAL A 219 8.78 -6.64 0.24
N THR A 220 7.47 -6.63 -0.03
CA THR A 220 6.53 -5.65 0.55
C THR A 220 6.43 -5.82 2.07
N ASP A 221 6.27 -7.05 2.54
CA ASP A 221 6.19 -7.39 3.97
C ASP A 221 7.48 -7.02 4.70
N ALA A 222 8.65 -7.29 4.09
CA ALA A 222 9.94 -6.88 4.64
C ALA A 222 10.05 -5.34 4.74
N ALA A 223 9.66 -4.61 3.69
CA ALA A 223 9.68 -3.15 3.71
C ALA A 223 8.74 -2.58 4.78
N VAL A 224 7.50 -3.08 4.87
CA VAL A 224 6.52 -2.68 5.90
C VAL A 224 7.04 -3.03 7.30
N ALA A 225 7.65 -4.19 7.50
CA ALA A 225 8.23 -4.59 8.78
C ALA A 225 9.35 -3.64 9.21
N ILE A 226 10.31 -3.34 8.31
CA ILE A 226 11.42 -2.41 8.59
C ILE A 226 10.87 -1.03 8.95
N MET A 227 9.97 -0.48 8.13
CA MET A 227 9.39 0.84 8.40
C MET A 227 8.59 0.85 9.70
N THR A 228 7.87 -0.23 10.02
CA THR A 228 7.11 -0.35 11.27
C THR A 228 8.05 -0.38 12.47
N SER A 229 9.16 -1.13 12.40
CA SER A 229 10.17 -1.15 13.45
C SER A 229 10.81 0.23 13.64
N VAL A 230 11.18 0.91 12.55
CA VAL A 230 11.78 2.25 12.59
C VAL A 230 10.79 3.25 13.20
N SER A 231 9.54 3.29 12.75
CA SER A 231 8.55 4.22 13.31
C SER A 231 8.13 3.86 14.73
N PHE A 232 8.08 2.58 15.10
CA PHE A 232 7.74 2.18 16.47
C PHE A 232 8.79 2.64 17.49
N VAL A 233 10.08 2.63 17.11
CA VAL A 233 11.18 3.14 17.95
C VAL A 233 11.34 4.66 17.81
N GLY A 234 11.20 5.19 16.60
CA GLY A 234 11.34 6.62 16.29
C GLY A 234 10.24 7.48 16.90
N TRP A 235 9.01 6.96 16.94
CA TRP A 235 7.85 7.67 17.47
C TRP A 235 8.01 8.11 18.93
N PRO A 236 8.33 7.23 19.92
CA PRO A 236 8.51 7.65 21.31
C PRO A 236 9.69 8.62 21.47
N ILE A 237 10.78 8.44 20.71
CA ILE A 237 11.93 9.36 20.74
C ILE A 237 11.51 10.76 20.26
N CYS A 238 10.80 10.84 19.13
CA CYS A 238 10.29 12.10 18.58
C CYS A 238 9.24 12.72 19.51
N LEU A 239 8.39 11.92 20.15
CA LEU A 239 7.38 12.38 21.11
C LEU A 239 8.04 13.02 22.34
N ILE A 240 8.97 12.31 22.98
CA ILE A 240 9.70 12.83 24.14
C ILE A 240 10.43 14.12 23.76
N THR A 241 11.08 14.14 22.60
CA THR A 241 11.77 15.34 22.10
C THR A 241 10.82 16.51 21.89
N CYS A 242 9.63 16.25 21.34
CA CYS A 242 8.58 17.25 21.17
C CYS A 242 8.03 17.75 22.51
N ILE A 243 7.87 16.87 23.51
CA ILE A 243 7.45 17.25 24.87
C ILE A 243 8.50 18.14 25.54
N ILE A 244 9.77 17.75 25.48
CA ILE A 244 10.89 18.56 26.02
C ILE A 244 10.94 19.91 25.31
N ALA A 245 10.84 19.92 23.97
CA ALA A 245 10.78 21.14 23.18
C ALA A 245 9.61 22.04 23.56
N ALA A 246 8.45 21.45 23.83
CA ALA A 246 7.24 22.15 24.27
C ALA A 246 7.38 22.75 25.67
N ALA A 247 7.97 21.99 26.60
CA ALA A 247 8.19 22.43 27.98
C ALA A 247 9.29 23.50 28.08
N ALA A 248 10.33 23.41 27.26
CA ALA A 248 11.46 24.35 27.23
C ALA A 248 11.14 25.65 26.46
N ARG A 249 9.87 25.92 26.12
CA ARG A 249 9.51 27.16 25.44
C ARG A 249 9.67 28.34 26.40
N PRO A 250 10.40 29.40 26.01
CA PRO A 250 10.41 30.63 26.77
C PRO A 250 8.97 31.14 26.87
N ARG A 251 8.50 31.39 28.09
CA ARG A 251 7.10 31.70 28.40
C ARG A 251 6.56 32.98 27.77
N ARG A 252 7.34 33.74 26.99
CA ARG A 252 6.92 35.05 26.48
C ARG A 252 7.53 35.42 25.13
N GLY A 253 6.61 35.79 24.25
CA GLY A 253 6.74 36.62 23.06
C GLY A 253 5.38 36.58 22.37
N PRO A 254 4.77 37.71 21.97
CA PRO A 254 3.57 37.67 21.13
C PRO A 254 3.86 36.78 19.91
N ALA A 255 2.87 35.99 19.49
CA ALA A 255 2.98 35.15 18.31
C ALA A 255 3.63 35.98 17.18
N PRO A 256 4.65 35.43 16.48
CA PRO A 256 5.42 36.20 15.51
C PRO A 256 4.44 36.91 14.61
N SER A 257 4.44 38.25 14.71
CA SER A 257 3.46 39.09 14.05
C SER A 257 3.39 38.65 12.61
N LEU A 258 2.18 38.32 12.14
CA LEU A 258 1.94 37.91 10.77
C LEU A 258 2.33 39.10 9.89
N GLU A 259 3.61 39.18 9.48
CA GLU A 259 4.10 40.23 8.59
C GLU A 259 3.10 40.39 7.46
N ALA A 260 2.71 41.63 7.18
CA ALA A 260 1.64 41.92 6.22
C ALA A 260 1.91 41.14 4.93
N ILE A 261 0.93 40.33 4.53
CA ILE A 261 1.02 39.55 3.30
C ILE A 261 1.13 40.56 2.16
N SER A 262 2.29 40.61 1.49
CA SER A 262 2.43 41.44 0.32
C SER A 262 1.52 40.87 -0.78
N PRO A 263 0.73 41.69 -1.49
CA PRO A 263 -0.08 41.24 -2.62
C PRO A 263 0.82 40.94 -3.84
N GLY A 264 1.78 40.04 -3.67
CA GLY A 264 2.67 39.57 -4.73
C GLY A 264 1.85 38.90 -5.83
N ARG A 265 2.05 39.37 -7.07
CA ARG A 265 1.51 38.74 -8.27
C ARG A 265 2.39 37.56 -8.66
N LEU A 266 1.78 36.44 -9.08
CA LEU A 266 2.53 35.37 -9.72
C LEU A 266 2.89 35.76 -11.15
N PRO A 267 4.17 35.75 -11.54
CA PRO A 267 4.56 35.92 -12.94
C PRO A 267 3.91 34.85 -13.82
N ARG A 268 3.55 35.21 -15.06
CA ARG A 268 3.01 34.26 -16.05
C ARG A 268 3.93 33.07 -16.27
N ALA A 269 5.25 33.28 -16.25
CA ALA A 269 6.25 32.23 -16.40
C ALA A 269 6.09 31.08 -15.39
N THR A 270 5.68 31.38 -14.16
CA THR A 270 5.50 30.38 -13.10
C THR A 270 4.25 29.54 -13.32
N TRP A 271 3.18 30.15 -13.83
CA TRP A 271 1.99 29.41 -14.25
C TRP A 271 2.26 28.53 -15.47
N VAL A 272 3.04 29.05 -16.44
CA VAL A 272 3.49 28.26 -17.59
C VAL A 272 4.32 27.07 -17.13
N PHE A 273 5.23 27.25 -16.17
CA PHE A 273 6.00 26.14 -15.59
C PHE A 273 5.10 25.06 -14.98
N ALA A 274 4.12 25.44 -14.14
CA ALA A 274 3.19 24.48 -13.54
C ALA A 274 2.34 23.76 -14.60
N ALA A 275 1.87 24.49 -15.62
CA ALA A 275 1.11 23.93 -16.73
C ALA A 275 1.95 22.98 -17.58
N LEU A 276 3.21 23.31 -17.87
CA LEU A 276 4.15 22.45 -18.59
C LEU A 276 4.48 21.18 -17.77
N ALA A 277 4.66 21.31 -16.46
CA ALA A 277 4.88 20.16 -15.59
C ALA A 277 3.68 19.21 -15.56
N ALA A 278 2.44 19.75 -15.51
CA ALA A 278 1.24 18.94 -15.66
C ALA A 278 1.12 18.34 -17.07
N GLY A 279 1.39 19.14 -18.10
CA GLY A 279 1.34 18.74 -19.52
C GLY A 279 2.34 17.65 -19.87
N PHE A 280 3.51 17.62 -19.24
CA PHE A 280 4.49 16.55 -19.38
C PHE A 280 3.88 15.18 -19.05
N TRP A 281 3.09 15.10 -17.98
CA TRP A 281 2.42 13.85 -17.59
C TRP A 281 1.18 13.52 -18.44
N LEU A 282 0.73 14.44 -19.31
CA LEU A 282 -0.29 14.12 -20.32
C LEU A 282 0.29 13.39 -21.52
N ILE A 283 1.60 13.49 -21.77
CA ILE A 283 2.28 12.82 -22.89
C ILE A 283 2.04 11.31 -22.88
N PRO A 284 2.28 10.56 -21.77
CA PRO A 284 2.10 9.10 -21.78
C PRO A 284 0.63 8.64 -21.84
N LEU A 285 -0.35 9.52 -21.60
CA LEU A 285 -1.76 9.13 -21.47
C LEU A 285 -2.35 8.39 -22.67
N PRO A 286 -2.10 8.75 -23.93
CA PRO A 286 -2.71 8.06 -25.07
C PRO A 286 -2.38 6.55 -25.08
N TRP A 287 -1.19 6.18 -24.63
CA TRP A 287 -0.76 4.79 -24.54
C TRP A 287 -1.30 4.11 -23.28
N THR A 288 -1.08 4.71 -22.11
CA THR A 288 -1.45 4.07 -20.84
C THR A 288 -2.96 4.02 -20.62
N GLN A 289 -3.71 5.02 -21.08
CA GLN A 289 -5.17 5.03 -20.93
C GLN A 289 -5.86 4.02 -21.84
N ALA A 290 -5.29 3.67 -22.99
CA ALA A 290 -5.83 2.61 -23.83
C ALA A 290 -5.78 1.24 -23.12
N GLU A 291 -4.66 0.94 -22.46
CA GLU A 291 -4.51 -0.26 -21.62
C GLU A 291 -5.48 -0.23 -20.43
N GLN A 292 -5.56 0.90 -19.72
CA GLN A 292 -6.45 1.05 -18.56
C GLN A 292 -7.93 0.97 -18.93
N LEU A 293 -8.32 1.48 -20.11
CA LEU A 293 -9.68 1.38 -20.62
C LEU A 293 -10.06 -0.09 -20.90
N ARG A 294 -9.15 -0.86 -21.51
CA ARG A 294 -9.37 -2.29 -21.76
C ARG A 294 -9.50 -3.07 -20.46
N ARG A 295 -8.61 -2.79 -19.50
CA ARG A 295 -8.70 -3.32 -18.13
C ARG A 295 -10.06 -2.98 -17.51
N TYR A 296 -10.47 -1.72 -17.52
CA TYR A 296 -11.71 -1.24 -16.93
C TYR A 296 -12.94 -1.95 -17.53
N HIS A 297 -12.98 -2.10 -18.86
CA HIS A 297 -14.07 -2.83 -19.51
C HIS A 297 -14.10 -4.32 -19.15
N ALA A 298 -12.94 -4.98 -19.11
CA ALA A 298 -12.84 -6.37 -18.70
C ALA A 298 -13.32 -6.55 -17.25
N GLU A 299 -12.82 -5.73 -16.33
CA GLU A 299 -13.21 -5.76 -14.91
C GLU A 299 -14.70 -5.52 -14.76
N ARG A 300 -15.28 -4.53 -15.44
CA ARG A 300 -16.72 -4.26 -15.39
C ARG A 300 -17.58 -5.43 -15.91
N LEU A 301 -17.12 -6.14 -16.94
CA LEU A 301 -17.82 -7.34 -17.42
C LEU A 301 -17.75 -8.49 -16.41
N LEU A 302 -16.62 -8.65 -15.72
CA LEU A 302 -16.44 -9.64 -14.66
C LEU A 302 -17.27 -9.30 -13.41
N GLU A 303 -17.26 -8.03 -12.98
CA GLU A 303 -18.05 -7.50 -11.85
C GLU A 303 -19.56 -7.68 -12.07
N ASN A 304 -20.04 -7.46 -13.29
CA ASN A 304 -21.45 -7.62 -13.65
C ASN A 304 -21.86 -9.09 -13.87
N GLY A 305 -20.98 -10.05 -13.62
CA GLY A 305 -21.25 -11.48 -13.83
C GLY A 305 -21.37 -11.89 -15.30
N ALA A 306 -20.96 -11.04 -16.24
CA ALA A 306 -21.02 -11.29 -17.68
C ALA A 306 -19.79 -12.06 -18.18
N TYR A 307 -19.42 -13.16 -17.52
CA TYR A 307 -18.14 -13.86 -17.69
C TYR A 307 -17.87 -14.31 -19.13
N SER A 308 -18.90 -14.83 -19.82
CA SER A 308 -18.74 -15.23 -21.23
C SER A 308 -18.43 -14.06 -22.15
N LYS A 309 -19.05 -12.89 -21.90
CA LYS A 309 -18.76 -11.65 -22.64
C LYS A 309 -17.38 -11.11 -22.28
N ALA A 310 -16.98 -11.21 -21.00
CA ALA A 310 -15.64 -10.83 -20.55
C ALA A 310 -14.55 -11.63 -21.26
N VAL A 311 -14.66 -12.96 -21.28
CA VAL A 311 -13.72 -13.83 -22.00
C VAL A 311 -13.65 -13.47 -23.47
N ARG A 312 -14.79 -13.32 -24.14
CA ARG A 312 -14.83 -12.93 -25.57
C ARG A 312 -14.18 -11.56 -25.81
N TYR A 313 -14.37 -10.63 -24.89
CA TYR A 313 -13.74 -9.31 -24.95
C TYR A 313 -12.22 -9.44 -24.81
N LEU A 314 -11.74 -10.20 -23.82
CA LEU A 314 -10.31 -10.46 -23.61
C LEU A 314 -9.67 -11.17 -24.81
N SER A 315 -10.37 -12.12 -25.43
CA SER A 315 -9.86 -12.85 -26.60
C SER A 315 -9.61 -11.99 -27.84
N ARG A 316 -10.08 -10.73 -27.86
CA ARG A 316 -9.80 -9.77 -28.94
C ARG A 316 -8.44 -9.10 -28.83
N TYR A 317 -7.77 -9.27 -27.69
CA TYR A 317 -6.54 -8.56 -27.34
C TYR A 317 -5.45 -9.54 -26.94
N GLN A 318 -4.19 -9.11 -27.06
CA GLN A 318 -3.04 -9.83 -26.56
C GLN A 318 -2.81 -9.53 -25.07
N ARG A 319 -1.84 -10.18 -24.44
CA ARG A 319 -1.57 -9.97 -23.01
C ARG A 319 -0.97 -8.58 -22.77
N GLU A 320 -0.17 -8.12 -23.72
CA GLU A 320 0.59 -6.86 -23.75
C GLU A 320 -0.32 -5.64 -23.96
N ASP A 321 -1.56 -5.88 -24.43
CA ASP A 321 -2.59 -4.86 -24.59
C ASP A 321 -3.18 -4.37 -23.25
N PHE A 322 -2.81 -5.02 -22.14
CA PHE A 322 -3.25 -4.69 -20.79
C PHE A 322 -2.08 -4.19 -19.93
N PRO A 323 -2.37 -3.48 -18.82
CA PRO A 323 -1.32 -2.95 -17.96
C PRO A 323 -0.38 -4.05 -17.44
N PRO A 324 0.93 -3.75 -17.29
CA PRO A 324 1.87 -4.70 -16.72
C PRO A 324 1.37 -5.12 -15.32
N HIS A 325 1.45 -6.42 -15.05
CA HIS A 325 0.96 -7.05 -13.82
C HIS A 325 -0.55 -7.09 -13.60
N TRP A 326 -1.38 -6.58 -14.52
CA TRP A 326 -2.82 -6.70 -14.38
C TRP A 326 -3.23 -8.18 -14.28
N LYS A 327 -3.89 -8.57 -13.20
CA LYS A 327 -4.47 -9.90 -13.02
C LYS A 327 -5.96 -9.73 -12.71
N PRO A 328 -6.87 -10.39 -13.46
CA PRO A 328 -8.28 -10.43 -13.12
C PRO A 328 -8.46 -10.91 -11.69
N PHE A 329 -9.28 -10.19 -10.92
CA PHE A 329 -9.62 -10.48 -9.53
C PHE A 329 -8.48 -10.40 -8.50
N ALA A 330 -7.29 -9.86 -8.83
CA ALA A 330 -6.12 -9.90 -7.93
C ALA A 330 -6.42 -9.54 -6.46
N GLU A 331 -7.23 -8.49 -6.24
CA GLU A 331 -7.59 -8.02 -4.89
C GLU A 331 -8.83 -8.71 -4.30
N GLU A 332 -9.65 -9.34 -5.15
CA GLU A 332 -10.99 -9.82 -4.80
C GLU A 332 -11.14 -11.35 -4.81
N VAL A 333 -10.10 -12.12 -5.17
CA VAL A 333 -10.14 -13.58 -5.30
C VAL A 333 -10.85 -14.24 -4.12
N ARG A 334 -10.50 -13.81 -2.89
CA ARG A 334 -11.06 -14.35 -1.65
C ARG A 334 -12.55 -14.09 -1.48
N TRP A 335 -13.03 -12.94 -1.94
CA TRP A 335 -14.39 -12.47 -1.69
C TRP A 335 -15.36 -12.84 -2.81
N ARG A 336 -14.85 -13.31 -3.96
CA ARG A 336 -15.65 -13.64 -5.15
C ARG A 336 -15.30 -15.01 -5.76
N PRO A 337 -15.37 -16.10 -4.98
CA PRO A 337 -14.98 -17.43 -5.46
C PRO A 337 -15.80 -17.87 -6.68
N ARG A 338 -17.11 -17.53 -6.71
CA ARG A 338 -17.98 -17.78 -7.86
C ARG A 338 -17.49 -17.10 -9.14
N ALA A 339 -17.03 -15.85 -9.06
CA ALA A 339 -16.58 -15.11 -10.24
C ALA A 339 -15.33 -15.74 -10.87
N VAL A 340 -14.41 -16.22 -10.05
CA VAL A 340 -13.20 -16.92 -10.49
C VAL A 340 -13.55 -18.26 -11.16
N ILE A 341 -14.46 -19.05 -10.57
CA ILE A 341 -14.86 -20.35 -11.13
C ILE A 341 -15.58 -20.18 -12.45
N GLU A 342 -16.58 -19.28 -12.51
CA GLU A 342 -17.38 -19.07 -13.72
C GLU A 342 -16.59 -18.42 -14.86
N SER A 343 -15.64 -17.54 -14.55
CA SER A 343 -14.73 -16.99 -15.56
C SER A 343 -13.75 -18.04 -16.10
N THR A 344 -13.23 -18.90 -15.23
CA THR A 344 -12.39 -20.04 -15.65
C THR A 344 -13.19 -20.99 -16.54
N ARG A 345 -14.40 -21.37 -16.13
CA ARG A 345 -15.32 -22.19 -16.93
C ARG A 345 -15.59 -21.55 -18.29
N ALA A 346 -15.93 -20.26 -18.32
CA ALA A 346 -16.20 -19.54 -19.55
C ALA A 346 -14.99 -19.48 -20.48
N ALA A 347 -13.77 -19.40 -19.93
CA ALA A 347 -12.53 -19.40 -20.69
C ALA A 347 -12.26 -20.78 -21.34
N LEU A 348 -12.49 -21.86 -20.60
CA LEU A 348 -12.31 -23.23 -21.09
C LEU A 348 -13.37 -23.59 -22.14
N VAL A 349 -14.65 -23.29 -21.89
CA VAL A 349 -15.76 -23.59 -22.82
C VAL A 349 -15.62 -22.84 -24.15
N GLN A 350 -15.14 -21.61 -24.13
CA GLN A 350 -14.95 -20.81 -25.35
C GLN A 350 -13.60 -21.08 -26.03
N ASN A 351 -12.79 -22.01 -25.52
CA ASN A 351 -11.42 -22.25 -25.99
C ASN A 351 -10.63 -20.93 -26.12
N ALA A 352 -10.65 -20.13 -25.07
CA ALA A 352 -10.00 -18.81 -25.06
C ALA A 352 -8.48 -18.93 -25.30
N PRO A 353 -7.82 -17.89 -25.81
CA PRO A 353 -6.36 -17.82 -25.89
C PRO A 353 -5.66 -18.31 -24.62
N GLU A 354 -4.52 -18.99 -24.78
CA GLU A 354 -3.80 -19.68 -23.69
C GLU A 354 -3.48 -18.73 -22.53
N TRP A 355 -3.07 -17.49 -22.81
CA TRP A 355 -2.77 -16.50 -21.77
C TRP A 355 -3.97 -16.22 -20.85
N ILE A 356 -5.20 -16.23 -21.37
CA ILE A 356 -6.44 -16.01 -20.60
C ILE A 356 -6.71 -17.23 -19.72
N GLN A 357 -6.59 -18.43 -20.29
CA GLN A 357 -6.77 -19.68 -19.56
C GLN A 357 -5.76 -19.77 -18.41
N ASN A 358 -4.48 -19.51 -18.69
CA ASN A 358 -3.40 -19.55 -17.72
C ASN A 358 -3.63 -18.56 -16.57
N VAL A 359 -4.07 -17.33 -16.89
CA VAL A 359 -4.39 -16.32 -15.88
C VAL A 359 -5.55 -16.76 -14.98
N PHE A 360 -6.67 -17.23 -15.54
CA PHE A 360 -7.80 -17.68 -14.72
C PHE A 360 -7.51 -18.97 -13.94
N LEU A 361 -6.77 -19.92 -14.53
CA LEU A 361 -6.34 -21.13 -13.84
C LEU A 361 -5.36 -20.83 -12.72
N GLN A 362 -4.46 -19.86 -12.91
CA GLN A 362 -3.58 -19.39 -11.84
C GLN A 362 -4.42 -18.79 -10.70
N THR A 363 -5.38 -17.92 -11.00
CA THR A 363 -6.28 -17.33 -9.99
C THR A 363 -7.13 -18.40 -9.28
N LEU A 364 -7.62 -19.39 -10.02
CA LEU A 364 -8.35 -20.53 -9.44
C LEU A 364 -7.46 -21.38 -8.55
N SER A 365 -6.20 -21.61 -8.95
CA SER A 365 -5.25 -22.35 -8.12
C SER A 365 -4.93 -21.63 -6.81
N GLN A 366 -4.91 -20.30 -6.82
CA GLN A 366 -4.77 -19.48 -5.62
C GLN A 366 -6.02 -19.55 -4.73
N LEU A 367 -7.21 -19.48 -5.33
CA LEU A 367 -8.48 -19.61 -4.62
C LEU A 367 -8.59 -20.96 -3.90
N VAL A 368 -8.14 -22.03 -4.57
CA VAL A 368 -8.24 -23.42 -4.10
C VAL A 368 -6.88 -23.91 -3.58
N ALA A 369 -6.04 -22.99 -3.07
CA ALA A 369 -4.72 -23.33 -2.49
C ALA A 369 -4.84 -24.35 -1.33
N ARG A 370 -5.99 -24.36 -0.65
CA ARG A 370 -6.40 -25.38 0.32
C ARG A 370 -7.70 -26.04 -0.14
N PRO A 371 -7.63 -27.07 -1.02
CA PRO A 371 -8.83 -27.64 -1.61
C PRO A 371 -9.80 -28.20 -0.56
N ARG A 372 -9.28 -28.80 0.51
CA ARG A 372 -10.08 -29.35 1.62
C ARG A 372 -10.96 -28.29 2.29
N ASP A 373 -10.37 -27.15 2.64
CA ASP A 373 -11.09 -26.03 3.28
C ASP A 373 -12.11 -25.43 2.32
N TRP A 374 -11.75 -25.28 1.04
CA TRP A 374 -12.66 -24.79 0.01
C TRP A 374 -13.89 -25.70 -0.15
N TRP A 375 -13.70 -27.02 -0.27
CA TRP A 375 -14.80 -27.98 -0.41
C TRP A 375 -15.75 -27.92 0.79
N ARG A 376 -15.22 -27.89 2.01
CA ARG A 376 -16.04 -27.77 3.23
C ARG A 376 -16.84 -26.47 3.28
N ALA A 377 -16.23 -25.36 2.90
CA ALA A 377 -16.89 -24.06 2.93
C ALA A 377 -17.97 -23.90 1.85
N ASN A 378 -17.87 -24.62 0.73
CA ASN A 378 -18.71 -24.38 -0.46
C ASN A 378 -19.64 -25.55 -0.83
N VAL A 379 -19.55 -26.72 -0.17
CA VAL A 379 -20.38 -27.90 -0.53
C VAL A 379 -21.88 -27.62 -0.53
N ARG A 380 -22.34 -26.73 0.35
CA ARG A 380 -23.76 -26.32 0.44
C ARG A 380 -24.22 -25.44 -0.73
N ASN A 381 -23.30 -24.81 -1.45
CA ASN A 381 -23.62 -23.99 -2.61
C ASN A 381 -23.56 -24.85 -3.88
N GLN A 382 -24.65 -25.58 -4.14
CA GLN A 382 -24.73 -26.56 -5.23
C GLN A 382 -24.29 -25.97 -6.58
N ARG A 383 -24.73 -24.76 -6.93
CA ARG A 383 -24.36 -24.10 -8.19
C ARG A 383 -22.84 -23.88 -8.31
N GLN A 384 -22.18 -23.54 -7.22
CA GLN A 384 -20.74 -23.28 -7.22
C GLN A 384 -19.95 -24.59 -7.27
N VAL A 385 -20.44 -25.65 -6.61
CA VAL A 385 -19.89 -27.01 -6.74
C VAL A 385 -20.01 -27.50 -8.17
N ASP A 386 -21.17 -27.36 -8.79
CA ASP A 386 -21.40 -27.79 -10.18
C ASP A 386 -20.48 -27.04 -11.14
N ALA A 387 -20.40 -25.72 -11.03
CA ALA A 387 -19.51 -24.92 -11.87
C ALA A 387 -18.04 -25.29 -11.67
N PHE A 388 -17.63 -25.63 -10.45
CA PHE A 388 -16.25 -26.06 -10.18
C PHE A 388 -15.96 -27.46 -10.71
N LEU A 389 -16.90 -28.40 -10.59
CA LEU A 389 -16.81 -29.72 -11.20
C LEU A 389 -16.73 -29.61 -12.72
N ASP A 390 -17.51 -28.72 -13.34
CA ASP A 390 -17.43 -28.46 -14.79
C ASP A 390 -16.02 -28.02 -15.20
N VAL A 391 -15.39 -27.16 -14.42
CA VAL A 391 -13.99 -26.74 -14.65
C VAL A 391 -13.04 -27.94 -14.51
N LEU A 392 -13.13 -28.70 -13.41
CA LEU A 392 -12.23 -29.84 -13.18
C LEU A 392 -12.36 -30.93 -14.26
N GLU A 393 -13.57 -31.21 -14.73
CA GLU A 393 -13.83 -32.19 -15.78
C GLU A 393 -13.34 -31.73 -17.16
N SER A 394 -13.28 -30.42 -17.41
CA SER A 394 -12.76 -29.85 -18.66
C SER A 394 -11.22 -29.78 -18.72
N LEU A 395 -10.54 -29.94 -17.58
CA LEU A 395 -9.08 -29.90 -17.52
C LEU A 395 -8.45 -31.28 -17.82
N PRO A 396 -7.21 -31.30 -18.34
CA PRO A 396 -6.44 -32.55 -18.44
C PRO A 396 -6.36 -33.24 -17.08
N ARG A 397 -6.59 -34.56 -17.08
CA ARG A 397 -6.65 -35.39 -15.85
C ARG A 397 -5.33 -35.38 -15.09
N ASP A 398 -4.23 -35.18 -15.81
CA ASP A 398 -2.88 -35.11 -15.29
C ASP A 398 -2.50 -33.70 -14.77
N SER A 399 -3.37 -32.70 -14.93
CA SER A 399 -3.13 -31.35 -14.40
C SER A 399 -2.97 -31.35 -12.88
N ALA A 400 -2.03 -30.55 -12.37
CA ALA A 400 -1.75 -30.45 -10.94
C ALA A 400 -2.98 -29.99 -10.13
N LEU A 401 -3.81 -29.13 -10.71
CA LEU A 401 -5.03 -28.64 -10.08
C LEU A 401 -6.06 -29.76 -9.88
N VAL A 402 -6.28 -30.60 -10.89
CA VAL A 402 -7.19 -31.75 -10.80
C VAL A 402 -6.69 -32.76 -9.77
N ARG A 403 -5.40 -33.14 -9.81
CA ARG A 403 -4.84 -34.10 -8.85
C ARG A 403 -4.97 -33.62 -7.40
N ARG A 404 -4.60 -32.37 -7.12
CA ARG A 404 -4.72 -31.77 -5.77
C ARG A 404 -6.16 -31.77 -5.27
N ASN A 405 -7.14 -31.46 -6.13
CA ASN A 405 -8.55 -31.48 -5.76
C ASN A 405 -9.08 -32.90 -5.55
N VAL A 406 -8.70 -33.85 -6.41
CA VAL A 406 -9.06 -35.26 -6.25
C VAL A 406 -8.50 -35.83 -4.95
N ASP A 407 -7.26 -35.50 -4.58
CA ASP A 407 -6.66 -35.98 -3.34
C ASP A 407 -7.34 -35.40 -2.11
N ALA A 408 -7.71 -34.11 -2.12
CA ALA A 408 -8.49 -33.52 -1.05
C ALA A 408 -9.92 -34.10 -0.94
N LEU A 409 -10.57 -34.41 -2.07
CA LEU A 409 -11.87 -35.08 -2.07
C LEU A 409 -11.77 -36.49 -1.48
N LYS A 410 -10.73 -37.27 -1.82
CA LYS A 410 -10.48 -38.57 -1.19
C LYS A 410 -10.27 -38.45 0.31
N GLU A 411 -9.50 -37.46 0.75
CA GLU A 411 -9.25 -37.21 2.17
C GLU A 411 -10.56 -36.91 2.91
N LEU A 412 -11.38 -36.02 2.37
CA LEU A 412 -12.70 -35.68 2.92
C LEU A 412 -13.63 -36.90 2.99
N LEU A 413 -13.66 -37.72 1.93
CA LEU A 413 -14.50 -38.92 1.86
C LEU A 413 -13.97 -40.09 2.72
N SER A 414 -12.69 -40.09 3.09
CA SER A 414 -12.08 -41.14 3.92
C SER A 414 -12.34 -40.95 5.42
N SER A 415 -12.61 -39.73 5.88
CA SER A 415 -12.95 -39.44 7.27
C SER A 415 -14.43 -39.74 7.51
N GLN A 416 -14.76 -40.75 8.31
CA GLN A 416 -16.14 -41.20 8.53
C GLN A 416 -17.09 -40.06 8.95
N GLN A 417 -16.69 -39.26 9.94
CA GLN A 417 -17.48 -38.12 10.41
C GLN A 417 -17.61 -37.02 9.35
N THR A 418 -16.53 -36.70 8.62
CA THR A 418 -16.59 -35.69 7.56
C THR A 418 -17.41 -36.18 6.35
N ARG A 419 -17.43 -37.49 6.11
CA ARG A 419 -18.11 -38.11 4.97
C ARG A 419 -19.62 -37.98 5.08
N GLU A 420 -20.22 -38.23 6.25
CA GLU A 420 -21.68 -38.16 6.41
C GLU A 420 -22.18 -36.73 6.15
N ASP A 421 -21.56 -35.74 6.80
CA ASP A 421 -21.88 -34.32 6.61
C ASP A 421 -21.66 -33.87 5.15
N PHE A 422 -20.50 -34.21 4.58
CA PHE A 422 -20.15 -33.81 3.22
C PHE A 422 -21.03 -34.48 2.17
N GLN A 423 -21.37 -35.76 2.34
CA GLN A 423 -22.25 -36.46 1.42
C GLN A 423 -23.68 -35.91 1.53
N ALA A 424 -24.19 -35.66 2.74
CA ALA A 424 -25.54 -35.12 2.94
C ALA A 424 -25.78 -33.81 2.16
N ASP A 425 -24.75 -32.96 2.05
CA ASP A 425 -24.83 -31.68 1.33
C ASP A 425 -24.69 -31.82 -0.21
N LEU A 426 -24.19 -32.95 -0.72
CA LEU A 426 -24.01 -33.20 -2.17
C LEU A 426 -25.23 -33.86 -2.82
N SER A 427 -25.62 -33.36 -3.99
CA SER A 427 -26.64 -34.00 -4.82
C SER A 427 -26.17 -35.37 -5.36
N PRO A 428 -27.07 -36.31 -5.66
CA PRO A 428 -26.70 -37.61 -6.23
C PRO A 428 -25.86 -37.49 -7.52
N GLU A 429 -26.18 -36.49 -8.35
CA GLU A 429 -25.44 -36.19 -9.56
C GLU A 429 -24.01 -35.74 -9.27
N GLN A 430 -23.82 -34.79 -8.33
CA GLN A 430 -22.50 -34.33 -7.92
C GLN A 430 -21.64 -35.46 -7.36
N ARG A 431 -22.23 -36.36 -6.57
CA ARG A 431 -21.53 -37.55 -6.05
C ARG A 431 -21.04 -38.42 -7.20
N SER A 432 -21.90 -38.71 -8.18
CA SER A 432 -21.53 -39.50 -9.37
C SER A 432 -20.40 -38.83 -10.18
N ARG A 433 -20.47 -37.51 -10.35
CA ARG A 433 -19.41 -36.72 -11.02
C ARG A 433 -18.08 -36.80 -10.29
N ILE A 434 -18.08 -36.61 -8.97
CA ILE A 434 -16.89 -36.74 -8.12
C ILE A 434 -16.30 -38.15 -8.22
N GLU A 435 -17.12 -39.20 -8.17
CA GLU A 435 -16.65 -40.58 -8.30
C GLU A 435 -16.01 -40.85 -9.68
N ARG A 436 -16.62 -40.33 -10.76
CA ARG A 436 -16.04 -40.42 -12.11
C ARG A 436 -14.72 -39.67 -12.20
N LEU A 437 -14.63 -38.48 -11.60
CA LEU A 437 -13.41 -37.67 -11.57
C LEU A 437 -12.29 -38.40 -10.82
N ILE A 438 -12.57 -38.93 -9.62
CA ILE A 438 -11.62 -39.71 -8.81
C ILE A 438 -11.15 -40.93 -9.60
N ARG A 439 -12.08 -41.72 -10.17
CA ARG A 439 -11.76 -42.92 -10.96
C ARG A 439 -10.92 -42.59 -12.19
N GLY A 440 -11.22 -41.48 -12.86
CA GLY A 440 -10.51 -41.02 -14.05
C GLY A 440 -9.05 -40.68 -13.76
N VAL A 441 -8.75 -40.15 -12.57
CA VAL A 441 -7.40 -39.73 -12.16
C VAL A 441 -6.61 -40.88 -11.52
N THR A 442 -7.24 -41.77 -10.76
CA THR A 442 -6.56 -42.88 -10.08
C THR A 442 -6.48 -44.16 -10.90
N GLY A 443 -7.33 -44.32 -11.91
CA GLY A 443 -7.51 -45.59 -12.62
C GLY A 443 -8.19 -46.68 -11.79
N ARG A 444 -8.71 -46.38 -10.59
CA ARG A 444 -9.38 -47.35 -9.71
C ARG A 444 -10.75 -46.83 -9.25
N PRO A 445 -11.80 -47.67 -9.17
CA PRO A 445 -13.04 -47.27 -8.53
C PRO A 445 -12.76 -46.89 -7.07
N PHE A 446 -13.37 -45.80 -6.61
CA PHE A 446 -13.26 -45.37 -5.21
C PHE A 446 -14.15 -46.30 -4.38
N ASP A 447 -13.55 -47.37 -3.84
CA ASP A 447 -14.26 -48.29 -2.95
C ASP A 447 -14.47 -47.62 -1.61
N THR A 448 -15.71 -47.21 -1.36
CA THR A 448 -16.09 -46.56 -0.10
C THR A 448 -16.34 -47.55 1.03
N THR A 449 -16.33 -48.86 0.74
CA THR A 449 -16.68 -49.94 1.66
C THR A 449 -15.47 -50.71 2.19
N SER A 450 -14.33 -50.72 1.49
CA SER A 450 -13.21 -51.60 1.84
C SER A 450 -12.25 -51.08 2.94
N ARG A 451 -12.32 -49.81 3.34
CA ARG A 451 -11.27 -49.22 4.20
C ARG A 451 -11.47 -49.36 5.71
N GLY A 452 -12.62 -49.88 6.15
CA GLY A 452 -12.90 -50.11 7.57
C GLY A 452 -12.05 -51.23 8.18
N SER A 453 -11.71 -52.29 7.44
CA SER A 453 -10.96 -53.43 7.99
C SER A 453 -9.44 -53.23 7.95
N ASP A 454 -8.92 -52.62 6.88
CA ASP A 454 -7.48 -52.62 6.62
C ASP A 454 -6.76 -51.51 7.40
N ASP A 455 -7.36 -50.33 7.53
CA ASP A 455 -6.74 -49.22 8.29
C ASP A 455 -6.80 -49.45 9.80
N GLU A 456 -7.87 -50.08 10.33
CA GLU A 456 -7.89 -50.52 11.73
C GLU A 456 -6.77 -51.54 12.00
N SER A 457 -6.47 -52.44 11.06
CA SER A 457 -5.39 -53.42 11.22
C SER A 457 -4.00 -52.78 11.16
N VAL A 458 -3.79 -51.77 10.29
CA VAL A 458 -2.53 -51.03 10.17
C VAL A 458 -2.34 -50.09 11.36
N GLN A 459 -3.39 -49.45 11.84
CA GLN A 459 -3.37 -48.56 12.99
C GLN A 459 -3.23 -49.34 14.30
N ARG A 460 -3.88 -50.50 14.44
CA ARG A 460 -3.61 -51.45 15.52
C ARG A 460 -2.17 -51.96 15.46
N ARG A 461 -1.63 -52.30 14.28
CA ARG A 461 -0.20 -52.69 14.15
C ARG A 461 0.75 -51.57 14.54
N ARG A 462 0.46 -50.29 14.21
CA ARG A 462 1.27 -49.14 14.62
C ARG A 462 1.21 -48.89 16.13
N ILE A 463 0.03 -49.00 16.74
CA ILE A 463 -0.14 -48.86 18.19
C ILE A 463 0.55 -50.01 18.94
N THR A 464 0.47 -51.24 18.42
CA THR A 464 1.16 -52.41 18.98
C THR A 464 2.69 -52.29 18.80
N GLN A 465 3.18 -51.78 17.66
CA GLN A 465 4.62 -51.53 17.46
C GLN A 465 5.16 -50.36 18.29
N GLN A 466 4.36 -49.32 18.56
CA GLN A 466 4.76 -48.24 19.49
C GLN A 466 4.78 -48.70 20.95
N ARG A 467 3.90 -49.63 21.35
CA ARG A 467 3.92 -50.23 22.69
C ARG A 467 5.01 -51.29 22.88
N ALA A 468 5.53 -51.88 21.80
CA ALA A 468 6.55 -52.93 21.84
C ALA A 468 8.01 -52.41 21.78
N ARG A 469 8.27 -51.13 22.03
CA ARG A 469 9.64 -50.61 22.25
C ARG A 469 9.89 -50.32 23.74
N PRO A 470 10.25 -51.33 24.56
CA PRO A 470 10.82 -51.10 25.87
C PRO A 470 12.30 -50.71 25.72
N GLY A 471 12.69 -49.57 26.31
CA GLY A 471 14.08 -49.23 26.60
C GLY A 471 14.89 -48.69 25.42
N LEU A 472 14.90 -47.37 25.27
CA LEU A 472 16.07 -46.65 24.78
C LEU A 472 16.28 -45.44 25.68
N THR A 473 17.16 -45.66 26.65
CA THR A 473 17.73 -44.67 27.55
C THR A 473 18.44 -43.58 26.78
N ARG A 474 18.07 -42.35 27.13
CA ARG A 474 18.88 -41.13 27.19
C ARG A 474 20.41 -41.39 27.09
N GLY A 475 21.05 -40.90 26.04
CA GLY A 475 22.50 -40.95 25.88
C GLY A 475 22.99 -40.31 24.58
N ASP A 476 23.51 -39.10 24.73
CA ASP A 476 24.63 -38.48 24.00
C ASP A 476 24.66 -38.37 22.47
N GLY A 477 24.60 -37.11 22.03
CA GLY A 477 25.69 -36.54 21.23
C GLY A 477 25.49 -36.52 19.73
N TRP A 478 25.03 -35.39 19.18
CA TRP A 478 25.60 -34.79 17.97
C TRP A 478 25.46 -33.27 18.06
N ASN A 479 26.61 -32.63 18.21
CA ASN A 479 26.82 -31.20 18.13
C ASN A 479 27.31 -30.87 16.71
N GLU A 480 27.03 -29.63 16.30
CA GLU A 480 27.68 -28.82 15.26
C GLU A 480 26.95 -28.56 13.91
N ARG A 481 26.78 -27.24 13.72
CA ARG A 481 26.60 -26.44 12.49
C ARG A 481 25.16 -26.23 12.01
N LEU A 482 24.56 -25.18 12.56
CA LEU A 482 24.17 -23.99 11.78
C LEU A 482 24.00 -22.80 12.72
N VAL A 483 25.04 -21.94 12.73
CA VAL A 483 25.00 -20.58 13.26
C VAL A 483 24.31 -19.72 12.22
N CYS A 484 23.15 -19.15 12.58
CA CYS A 484 22.71 -17.81 12.13
C CYS A 484 21.46 -17.37 12.91
N GLY A 485 21.67 -16.49 13.90
CA GLY A 485 20.82 -15.33 14.15
C GLY A 485 19.44 -15.51 14.78
N THR A 486 19.39 -15.98 16.02
CA THR A 486 18.23 -15.87 16.92
C THR A 486 18.07 -14.44 17.43
N PHE A 487 16.91 -13.81 17.19
CA PHE A 487 16.31 -12.86 18.13
C PHE A 487 15.06 -13.52 18.70
N GLY A 488 15.18 -14.05 19.92
CA GLY A 488 14.08 -14.58 20.70
C GLY A 488 13.53 -13.53 21.64
N LEU A 489 12.21 -13.36 21.64
CA LEU A 489 11.46 -12.78 22.75
C LEU A 489 10.37 -13.81 23.12
N PRO A 490 10.26 -14.22 24.40
CA PRO A 490 9.16 -15.06 24.85
C PRO A 490 7.98 -14.16 25.23
N MET A 491 6.85 -14.31 24.56
CA MET A 491 5.57 -13.76 25.05
C MET A 491 4.77 -14.91 25.66
N ARG A 492 4.79 -14.97 26.99
CA ARG A 492 3.67 -15.50 27.78
C ARG A 492 2.63 -14.38 27.88
N LEU A 493 1.42 -14.64 27.39
CA LEU A 493 0.16 -14.16 27.94
C LEU A 493 -0.88 -15.23 27.66
#